data_AF-A0A084GNQ1-F1
#
_entry.id   AF-A0A084GNQ1-F1
#
_cell.length_a   1.000
_cell.length_b   1.000
_cell.length_c   1.000
_cell.angle_alpha   90.00
_cell.angle_beta   90.00
_cell.angle_gamma   90.00
#
_symmetry.space_group_name_H-M   'P 1'
#
loop_
_entity.id
_entity.type
_entity.pdbx_description
1 polymer ?
#
loop_
_entity_poly.entity_id
_entity_poly.type
_entity_poly.pdbx_seq_one_letter_code
_entity_poly.pdbx_strand_id
1 'polypeptide(L)'
;MNQVFKRHRFDSISEHPGKAEHINAQLNQIASEDAALTSYITNELAGSSALFIDEVFKELSQLQRENEHAVNQYTYMNHMLSNQYTSLIEEIRTQSVTIRYDKKEPVS
;
A
#
# COMPACT_ATOMS: atom_id res chain seq x y z
N MET A 1 19.91 -30.44 -14.16
CA MET A 1 18.86 -29.39 -14.07
C MET A 1 18.75 -28.97 -12.62
N ASN A 2 19.16 -27.76 -12.27
CA ASN A 2 19.05 -27.24 -10.90
C ASN A 2 17.65 -26.64 -10.71
N GLN A 3 16.76 -27.36 -10.01
CA GLN A 3 15.50 -26.77 -9.55
C GLN A 3 15.83 -25.74 -8.45
N VAL A 4 15.59 -24.46 -8.76
CA VAL A 4 15.69 -23.38 -7.77
C VAL A 4 14.45 -23.46 -6.89
N PHE A 5 14.58 -24.01 -5.68
CA PHE A 5 13.52 -23.98 -4.69
C PHE A 5 13.44 -22.56 -4.09
N LYS A 6 12.48 -21.75 -4.56
CA LYS A 6 12.08 -20.52 -3.86
C LYS A 6 11.18 -20.90 -2.69
N ARG A 7 11.73 -20.86 -1.47
CA ARG A 7 10.94 -21.05 -0.26
C ARG A 7 10.13 -19.77 -0.01
N HIS A 8 8.87 -19.77 -0.41
CA HIS A 8 7.94 -18.71 -0.04
C HIS A 8 7.53 -18.90 1.43
N ARG A 9 7.99 -18.00 2.30
CA ARG A 9 7.43 -17.87 3.65
C ARG A 9 6.24 -16.94 3.54
N PHE A 10 5.03 -17.49 3.67
CA PHE A 10 3.83 -16.67 3.80
C PHE A 10 3.84 -16.05 5.19
N ASP A 11 3.85 -14.72 5.27
CA ASP A 11 3.60 -14.01 6.52
C ASP A 11 2.20 -14.37 7.02
N SER A 12 2.02 -14.37 8.34
CA SER A 12 0.75 -14.76 8.93
C SER A 12 -0.36 -13.78 8.54
N ILE A 13 -1.60 -14.26 8.41
CA ILE A 13 -2.79 -13.45 8.08
C ILE A 13 -2.88 -12.21 8.98
N SER A 14 -2.52 -12.33 10.26
CA SER A 14 -2.54 -11.25 11.25
C SER A 14 -1.53 -10.12 10.98
N GLU A 15 -0.50 -10.33 10.17
CA GLU A 15 0.55 -9.34 9.92
C GLU A 15 0.23 -8.43 8.71
N HIS A 16 -0.66 -8.85 7.80
CA HIS A 16 -0.96 -8.09 6.56
C HIS A 16 -1.83 -6.86 6.78
N PRO A 17 -2.93 -6.92 7.56
CA PRO A 17 -3.69 -5.73 7.92
C PRO A 17 -2.79 -4.68 8.59
N GLY A 18 -1.89 -5.10 9.49
CA GLY A 18 -0.96 -4.20 10.16
C GLY A 18 0.05 -3.54 9.22
N LYS A 19 0.53 -4.24 8.18
CA LYS A 19 1.42 -3.64 7.17
C LYS A 19 0.68 -2.66 6.26
N ALA A 20 -0.55 -2.98 5.84
CA ALA A 20 -1.37 -2.08 5.04
C ALA A 20 -1.73 -0.81 5.84
N GLU A 21 -2.12 -0.97 7.11
CA GLU A 21 -2.35 0.15 8.02
C GLU A 21 -1.10 1.01 8.22
N HIS A 22 0.08 0.40 8.35
CA HIS A 22 1.33 1.14 8.46
C HIS A 22 1.63 1.99 7.21
N ILE A 23 1.48 1.42 6.02
CA ILE A 23 1.68 2.17 4.77
C ILE A 23 0.64 3.28 4.63
N ASN A 24 -0.62 3.01 4.98
CA ASN A 24 -1.68 4.02 4.95
C ASN A 24 -1.41 5.15 5.94
N ALA A 25 -0.86 4.86 7.12
CA ALA A 25 -0.43 5.88 8.08
C ALA A 25 0.69 6.76 7.51
N GLN A 26 1.67 6.17 6.81
CA GLN A 26 2.73 6.91 6.14
C GLN A 26 2.19 7.80 5.01
N LEU A 27 1.26 7.29 4.19
CA LEU A 27 0.61 8.07 3.13
C LEU A 27 -0.17 9.27 3.70
N ASN A 28 -0.89 9.07 4.80
CA ASN A 28 -1.60 10.14 5.49
C ASN A 28 -0.66 11.18 6.10
N GLN A 29 0.50 10.74 6.62
CA GLN A 29 1.52 11.66 7.12
C GLN A 29 2.07 12.54 5.98
N ILE A 30 2.40 11.95 4.83
CA ILE A 30 2.86 12.70 3.65
C ILE A 30 1.81 13.72 3.21
N ALA A 31 0.53 13.32 3.16
CA ALA A 31 -0.57 14.22 2.81
C ALA A 31 -0.66 15.41 3.78
N SER A 32 -0.50 15.15 5.08
CA SER A 32 -0.53 16.19 6.11
C SER A 32 0.65 17.14 6.01
N GLU A 33 1.85 16.63 5.73
CA GLU A 33 3.06 17.44 5.56
C GLU A 33 2.98 18.34 4.31
N ASP A 34 2.43 17.81 3.21
CA ASP A 34 2.20 18.55 1.97
C ASP A 34 1.15 19.67 2.13
N ALA A 35 0.06 19.40 2.85
CA ALA A 35 -0.95 20.41 3.18
C ALA A 35 -0.36 21.52 4.07
N ALA A 36 0.51 21.17 5.02
CA ALA A 36 1.21 22.14 5.85
C ALA A 36 2.16 23.00 5.00
N LEU A 37 2.95 22.40 4.10
CA LEU A 37 3.84 23.11 3.19
C LEU A 37 3.06 24.09 2.30
N THR A 38 1.95 23.64 1.71
CA THR A 38 1.09 24.50 0.88
C THR A 38 0.55 25.68 1.68
N SER A 39 0.15 25.46 2.94
CA SER A 39 -0.29 26.52 3.84
C SER A 39 0.85 27.51 4.16
N TYR A 40 2.07 27.03 4.39
CA TYR A 40 3.24 27.90 4.60
C TYR A 40 3.51 28.79 3.40
N ILE A 41 3.55 28.23 2.19
CA ILE A 41 3.77 29.01 0.96
C ILE A 41 2.63 30.01 0.76
N THR A 42 1.39 29.60 1.05
CA THR A 42 0.23 30.48 0.91
C THR A 42 0.30 31.69 1.84
N ASN A 43 0.71 31.46 3.09
CA ASN A 43 0.88 32.51 4.08
C ASN A 43 2.06 33.44 3.77
N GLU A 44 3.18 32.91 3.26
CA GLU A 44 4.36 33.71 2.89
C GLU A 44 4.05 34.65 1.72
N LEU A 45 3.22 34.20 0.77
CA LEU A 45 2.81 34.97 -0.39
C LEU A 45 1.56 35.85 -0.13
N ALA A 46 0.98 35.77 1.06
CA ALA A 46 -0.24 36.49 1.40
C ALA A 46 -0.02 38.00 1.33
N GLY A 47 -0.90 38.70 0.61
CA GLY A 47 -0.84 40.15 0.44
C GLY A 47 0.04 40.64 -0.70
N SER A 48 0.68 39.74 -1.44
CA SER A 48 1.38 40.09 -2.67
C SER A 48 0.43 40.10 -3.87
N SER A 49 0.54 41.11 -4.74
CA SER A 49 -0.42 41.39 -5.83
C SER A 49 0.16 41.13 -7.23
N ALA A 50 1.25 40.38 -7.34
CA ALA A 50 1.86 40.06 -8.62
C ALA A 50 1.05 38.96 -9.32
N LEU A 51 0.75 39.12 -10.61
CA LEU A 51 0.03 38.12 -11.42
C LEU A 51 0.68 36.72 -11.36
N PHE A 52 2.01 36.66 -11.26
CA PHE A 52 2.75 35.41 -11.10
C PHE A 52 2.38 34.66 -9.81
N ILE A 53 1.97 35.36 -8.76
CA ILE A 53 1.59 34.73 -7.48
C ILE A 53 0.20 34.09 -7.58
N ASP A 54 -0.70 34.67 -8.36
CA ASP A 54 -1.99 34.03 -8.69
C ASP A 54 -1.77 32.70 -9.44
N GLU A 55 -0.79 32.65 -10.35
CA GLU A 55 -0.39 31.42 -11.04
C GLU A 55 0.19 30.39 -10.04
N VAL A 56 1.04 30.82 -9.12
CA VAL A 56 1.58 29.96 -8.05
C VAL A 56 0.47 29.38 -7.17
N PHE A 57 -0.51 30.19 -6.73
CA PHE A 57 -1.63 29.68 -5.92
C PHE A 57 -2.49 28.68 -6.68
N LYS A 58 -2.73 28.92 -7.96
CA LYS A 58 -3.48 28.01 -8.82
C LYS A 58 -2.77 26.67 -8.97
N GLU A 59 -1.46 26.69 -9.19
CA GLU A 59 -0.65 25.49 -9.35
C GLU A 59 -0.55 24.71 -8.04
N LEU A 60 -0.29 25.37 -6.91
CA LEU A 60 -0.32 24.76 -5.57
C LEU A 60 -1.66 24.08 -5.28
N SER A 61 -2.77 24.76 -5.56
CA SER A 61 -4.12 24.20 -5.35
C SER A 61 -4.43 23.01 -6.27
N GLN A 62 -3.81 22.95 -7.44
CA GLN A 62 -3.92 21.81 -8.34
C GLN A 62 -3.10 20.63 -7.82
N LEU A 63 -1.84 20.86 -7.47
CA LEU A 63 -0.94 19.85 -6.91
C LEU A 63 -1.49 19.23 -5.63
N GLN A 64 -2.04 20.05 -4.73
CA GLN A 64 -2.64 19.57 -3.48
C GLN A 64 -3.82 18.61 -3.76
N ARG A 65 -4.70 18.95 -4.71
CA ARG A 65 -5.82 18.09 -5.10
C ARG A 65 -5.36 16.79 -5.75
N GLU A 66 -4.33 16.85 -6.58
CA GLU A 66 -3.72 15.67 -7.19
C GLU A 66 -3.11 14.74 -6.15
N ASN A 67 -2.43 15.31 -5.15
CA ASN A 67 -1.84 14.55 -4.06
C ASN A 67 -2.91 13.89 -3.18
N GLU A 68 -3.94 14.63 -2.75
CA GLU A 68 -5.08 14.08 -2.02
C GLU A 68 -5.74 12.93 -2.80
N HIS A 69 -5.90 13.09 -4.12
CA HIS A 69 -6.46 12.04 -4.95
C HIS A 69 -5.56 10.79 -5.00
N ALA A 70 -4.26 10.97 -5.19
CA ALA A 70 -3.29 9.89 -5.23
C ALA A 70 -3.23 9.12 -3.90
N VAL A 71 -3.16 9.83 -2.77
CA VAL A 71 -3.15 9.22 -1.42
C VAL A 71 -4.40 8.37 -1.18
N ASN A 72 -5.56 8.88 -1.58
CA ASN A 72 -6.82 8.12 -1.47
C ASN A 72 -6.81 6.86 -2.35
N GLN A 73 -6.32 6.96 -3.59
CA GLN A 73 -6.20 5.81 -4.49
C GLN A 73 -5.26 4.73 -3.93
N TYR A 74 -4.08 5.12 -3.44
CA TYR A 74 -3.11 4.18 -2.88
C TYR A 74 -3.62 3.53 -1.58
N THR A 75 -4.29 4.29 -0.73
CA THR A 75 -4.94 3.77 0.49
C THR A 75 -5.97 2.70 0.15
N TYR A 76 -6.83 2.98 -0.85
CA TYR A 76 -7.82 2.02 -1.33
C TYR A 76 -7.17 0.76 -1.92
N MET A 77 -6.14 0.94 -2.77
CA MET A 77 -5.39 -0.19 -3.35
C MET A 77 -4.74 -1.07 -2.29
N ASN A 78 -4.12 -0.48 -1.26
CA ASN A 78 -3.50 -1.22 -0.17
C ASN A 78 -4.52 -2.07 0.59
N HIS A 79 -5.68 -1.51 0.92
CA HIS A 79 -6.76 -2.27 1.56
C HIS A 79 -7.23 -3.42 0.67
N MET A 80 -7.44 -3.17 -0.62
CA MET A 80 -7.91 -4.17 -1.57
C MET A 80 -6.89 -5.32 -1.72
N LEU A 81 -5.60 -5.00 -1.89
CA LEU A 81 -4.54 -6.00 -1.99
C LEU A 81 -4.36 -6.81 -0.70
N SER A 82 -4.42 -6.15 0.47
CA SER A 82 -4.36 -6.82 1.77
C SER A 82 -5.50 -7.83 1.94
N ASN A 83 -6.71 -7.45 1.53
CA ASN A 83 -7.88 -8.33 1.58
C ASN A 83 -7.73 -9.52 0.61
N GLN A 84 -7.34 -9.27 -0.64
CA GLN A 84 -7.09 -10.33 -1.63
C GLN A 84 -6.05 -11.34 -1.15
N TYR A 85 -4.95 -10.86 -0.58
CA TYR A 85 -3.89 -11.71 -0.08
C TYR A 85 -4.34 -12.53 1.14
N THR A 86 -5.12 -11.92 2.03
CA THR A 86 -5.74 -12.61 3.17
C THR A 86 -6.65 -13.75 2.69
N SER A 87 -7.55 -13.49 1.74
CA SER A 87 -8.43 -14.51 1.16
C SER A 87 -7.64 -15.63 0.48
N LEU A 88 -6.56 -15.31 -0.23
CA LEU A 88 -5.70 -16.32 -0.86
C LEU A 88 -5.04 -17.25 0.18
N ILE A 89 -4.53 -16.69 1.28
CA ILE A 89 -3.94 -17.52 2.35
C ILE A 89 -5.02 -18.41 3.00
N GLU A 90 -6.22 -17.89 3.23
CA GLU A 90 -7.35 -18.67 3.76
C GLU A 90 -7.76 -19.80 2.82
N GLU A 91 -7.81 -19.54 1.52
CA GLU A 91 -8.09 -20.56 0.50
C GLU A 91 -7.01 -21.66 0.51
N ILE A 92 -5.73 -21.30 0.52
CA ILE A 92 -4.63 -22.26 0.59
C ILE A 92 -4.67 -23.06 1.90
N ARG A 93 -5.04 -22.44 3.02
CA ARG A 93 -5.16 -23.11 4.32
C ARG A 93 -6.32 -24.12 4.36
N THR A 94 -7.43 -23.82 3.69
CA THR A 94 -8.63 -24.65 3.69
C THR A 94 -8.63 -25.72 2.60
N GLN A 95 -7.66 -25.68 1.67
CA GLN A 95 -7.43 -26.78 0.72
C GLN A 95 -7.00 -28.06 1.45
N SER A 96 -7.89 -29.05 1.46
CA SER A 96 -7.63 -30.41 1.94
C SER A 96 -6.59 -31.11 1.05
N VAL A 97 -5.34 -31.18 1.50
CA VAL A 97 -4.29 -31.96 0.83
C VAL A 97 -4.44 -33.44 1.20
N THR A 98 -4.86 -34.27 0.24
CA THR A 98 -4.83 -35.73 0.42
C THR A 98 -3.45 -36.27 0.05
N ILE A 99 -2.67 -36.67 1.04
CA ILE A 99 -1.36 -37.31 0.83
C ILE A 99 -1.59 -38.81 0.62
N ARG A 100 -1.28 -39.33 -0.57
CA ARG A 100 -1.24 -40.77 -0.84
C ARG A 100 0.19 -41.27 -0.64
N TYR A 101 0.36 -42.28 0.19
CA TYR A 101 1.63 -42.99 0.36
C TYR A 101 1.54 -44.33 -0.36
N ASP A 102 2.46 -44.57 -1.29
CA ASP A 102 2.67 -45.92 -1.80
C ASP A 102 3.46 -46.71 -0.75
N LYS A 103 2.85 -47.77 -0.23
CA LYS A 103 3.51 -48.68 0.70
C LYS A 103 4.62 -49.40 -0.07
N LYS A 104 5.89 -49.09 0.22
CA LYS A 104 7.00 -49.92 -0.25
C LYS A 104 6.90 -51.30 0.40
N GLU A 105 6.89 -52.34 -0.43
CA GLU A 105 7.07 -53.70 0.05
C GLU A 105 8.46 -53.83 0.72
N PRO A 106 8.55 -54.62 1.80
CA PRO A 106 9.82 -54.83 2.48
C PRO A 106 10.79 -55.52 1.53
N VAL A 107 11.97 -54.90 1.36
CA VAL A 107 13.08 -55.52 0.64
C VAL A 107 13.52 -56.73 1.47
N SER A 108 13.30 -57.93 0.91
CA SER A 108 13.73 -59.22 1.49
C SER A 108 15.22 -59.44 1.29
#